data_AF-A0A1V4UMK8-F1
#
_entry.id   AF-A0A1V4UMK8-F1
#
_cell.length_a   1.000
_cell.length_b   1.000
_cell.length_c   1.000
_cell.angle_alpha   90.00
_cell.angle_beta   90.00
_cell.angle_gamma   90.00
#
_symmetry.space_group_name_H-M   'P 1'
#
loop_
_entity.id
_entity.type
_entity.pdbx_description
1 polymer ?
#
loop_
_entity_poly.entity_id
_entity_poly.type
_entity_poly.pdbx_seq_one_letter_code
_entity_poly.pdbx_strand_id
1 'polypeptide(L)'
;MEIAERKENGVVVLVCRGRMDGHGAMVLEQAAKGALHDDDRSLVLDMKDVPYLSSAGIRVMLALQKRLRERGGKVALAATGDFPKKVLEMAGFLSIFPDYPTAQEAVRVLGRAEERASLLADLQSPSFEKNGARISIEQGSRRPSALRLWGDLDAVLHSRIDARKIAVIPFSGMEYALGLGALGKNAEEVLPFLGEMVVLHGSMVWLPTDGNDTPDFFTPVRDTGEVKIFSGYSLSLEGPFYEFMIFESVLREGMPIREISRMLLERAREEYRDFRGVLAVAWWAVLEGLQSQGVSRSPVRDHAPPTGVSITDPSVYDLWFEHETAPRYRGDTMVGFGVLVDFALADQHFDRATLDSFFGPHQTAEEGTARLFSHTHGVVFRNVAYDPAALFEGQVKKILAQGEFVDMRHLLDETRIRKAKIGIAPVARLITE
;
A
#
# COMPACT_ATOMS: atom_id res chain seq x y z
N MET A 1 26.77 -1.15 21.30
CA MET A 1 25.79 -2.25 21.37
C MET A 1 25.66 -2.81 19.96
N GLU A 2 25.59 -4.12 19.82
CA GLU A 2 25.38 -4.80 18.55
C GLU A 2 24.04 -5.54 18.61
N ILE A 3 23.28 -5.51 17.52
CA ILE A 3 22.00 -6.21 17.42
C ILE A 3 21.95 -6.98 16.11
N ALA A 4 21.71 -8.28 16.21
CA ALA A 4 21.41 -9.14 15.07
C ALA A 4 19.92 -9.49 15.05
N GLU A 5 19.32 -9.45 13.87
CA GLU A 5 17.92 -9.79 13.66
C GLU A 5 17.79 -11.23 13.13
N ARG A 6 16.76 -11.95 13.59
CA ARG A 6 16.23 -13.12 12.88
C ARG A 6 14.72 -13.22 13.09
N LYS A 7 14.04 -13.96 12.20
CA LYS A 7 12.61 -14.23 12.28
C LYS A 7 12.36 -15.72 12.28
N GLU A 8 11.64 -16.22 13.29
CA GLU A 8 11.38 -17.64 13.52
C GLU A 8 9.92 -17.83 13.94
N ASN A 9 9.16 -18.68 13.23
CA ASN A 9 7.75 -19.01 13.54
C ASN A 9 6.86 -17.76 13.74
N GLY A 10 7.01 -16.75 12.88
CA GLY A 10 6.25 -15.49 12.99
C GLY A 10 6.72 -14.54 14.10
N VAL A 11 7.80 -14.87 14.82
CA VAL A 11 8.36 -14.07 15.91
C VAL A 11 9.64 -13.38 15.45
N VAL A 12 9.72 -12.06 15.62
CA VAL A 12 10.96 -11.29 15.42
C VAL A 12 11.84 -11.46 16.65
N VAL A 13 13.12 -11.74 16.44
CA VAL A 13 14.12 -11.92 17.51
C VAL A 13 15.26 -10.94 17.29
N LEU A 14 15.50 -10.09 18.27
CA LEU A 14 16.66 -9.18 18.30
C LEU A 14 17.67 -9.70 19.32
N VAL A 15 18.81 -10.18 18.82
CA VAL A 15 19.93 -10.66 19.65
C VAL A 15 20.77 -9.47 20.06
N CYS A 16 20.67 -9.09 21.32
CA CYS A 16 21.32 -7.89 21.85
C CYS A 16 22.66 -8.25 22.50
N ARG A 17 23.73 -7.55 22.11
CA ARG A 17 25.07 -7.72 22.69
C ARG A 17 25.65 -6.40 23.18
N GLY A 18 26.20 -6.42 24.39
CA GLY A 18 26.79 -5.25 25.04
C GLY A 18 25.81 -4.45 25.88
N ARG A 19 26.18 -3.22 26.25
CA ARG A 19 25.45 -2.43 27.25
C ARG A 19 24.18 -1.79 26.67
N MET A 20 23.04 -1.97 27.34
CA MET A 20 21.77 -1.28 27.05
C MET A 20 21.64 0.01 27.89
N ASP A 21 22.63 0.89 27.71
CA ASP A 21 22.64 2.26 28.24
C ASP A 21 21.97 3.24 27.26
N GLY A 22 22.16 4.55 27.43
CA GLY A 22 21.55 5.56 26.55
C GLY A 22 21.91 5.37 25.07
N HIS A 23 23.15 4.98 24.76
CA HIS A 23 23.55 4.69 23.40
C HIS A 23 22.95 3.36 22.90
N GLY A 24 23.02 2.31 23.72
CA GLY A 24 22.41 1.01 23.39
C GLY A 24 20.90 1.10 23.13
N ALA A 25 20.20 1.97 23.87
CA ALA A 25 18.77 2.20 23.68
C ALA A 25 18.44 2.77 22.28
N MET A 26 19.23 3.74 21.79
CA MET A 26 19.05 4.26 20.42
C MET A 26 19.32 3.18 19.36
N VAL A 27 20.33 2.33 19.57
CA VAL A 27 20.63 1.22 18.66
C VAL A 27 19.47 0.21 18.63
N LEU A 28 18.90 -0.12 19.80
CA LEU A 28 17.71 -0.99 19.89
C LEU A 28 16.50 -0.40 19.18
N GLU A 29 16.23 0.89 19.36
CA GLU A 29 15.12 1.58 18.70
C GLU A 29 15.25 1.52 17.17
N GLN A 30 16.43 1.80 16.63
CA GLN A 30 16.67 1.73 15.19
C GLN A 30 16.59 0.30 14.66
N ALA A 31 17.18 -0.68 15.36
CA ALA A 31 17.11 -2.08 14.97
C ALA A 31 15.66 -2.59 14.97
N ALA A 32 14.88 -2.26 16.00
CA ALA A 32 13.47 -2.63 16.08
C ALA A 32 12.62 -1.94 14.99
N LYS A 33 12.95 -0.69 14.63
CA LYS A 33 12.29 0.01 13.53
C LYS A 33 12.51 -0.67 12.18
N GLY A 34 13.72 -1.19 11.93
CA GLY A 34 14.02 -1.92 10.69
C GLY A 34 13.51 -3.36 10.64
N ALA A 35 13.41 -4.02 11.81
CA ALA A 35 13.03 -5.43 11.92
C ALA A 35 11.52 -5.67 12.03
N LEU A 36 10.77 -4.76 12.67
CA LEU A 36 9.34 -4.93 12.91
C LEU A 36 8.51 -4.36 11.76
N HIS A 37 7.72 -5.24 11.14
CA HIS A 37 6.75 -4.87 10.12
C HIS A 37 5.39 -4.57 10.75
N ASP A 38 4.47 -3.94 10.01
CA ASP A 38 3.14 -3.54 10.50
C ASP A 38 2.20 -4.73 10.82
N ASP A 39 2.54 -5.92 10.32
CA ASP A 39 1.89 -7.20 10.63
C ASP A 39 2.54 -7.98 11.76
N ASP A 40 3.70 -7.54 12.28
CA ASP A 40 4.38 -8.22 13.38
C ASP A 40 3.70 -7.95 14.72
N ARG A 41 3.46 -9.04 15.46
CA ARG A 41 2.80 -9.04 16.77
C ARG A 41 3.71 -9.52 17.89
N SER A 42 4.79 -10.24 17.57
CA SER A 42 5.62 -10.91 18.58
C SER A 42 7.09 -10.54 18.42
N LEU A 43 7.69 -9.99 19.50
CA LEU A 43 9.11 -9.65 19.57
C LEU A 43 9.78 -10.35 20.76
N VAL A 44 10.95 -10.93 20.53
CA VAL A 44 11.85 -11.44 21.57
C VAL A 44 13.13 -10.60 21.58
N LEU A 45 13.48 -10.06 22.75
CA LEU A 45 14.80 -9.48 23.01
C LEU A 45 15.65 -10.56 23.69
N ASP A 46 16.65 -11.08 22.98
CA ASP A 46 17.62 -12.01 23.54
C ASP A 46 18.71 -11.21 24.26
N MET A 47 18.68 -11.28 25.60
CA MET A 47 19.45 -10.48 26.53
C MET A 47 20.67 -11.24 27.07
N LYS A 48 20.99 -12.42 26.52
CA LYS A 48 22.06 -13.31 27.00
C LYS A 48 23.40 -12.59 27.18
N ASP A 49 23.76 -11.75 26.21
CA ASP A 49 25.03 -11.03 26.16
C ASP A 49 24.87 -9.54 26.53
N VAL A 50 23.82 -9.20 27.30
CA VAL A 50 23.55 -7.84 27.79
C VAL A 50 23.92 -7.74 29.28
N PRO A 51 25.14 -7.29 29.63
CA PRO A 51 25.56 -7.23 31.04
C PRO A 51 24.96 -6.05 31.82
N TYR A 52 24.32 -5.10 31.15
CA TYR A 52 23.89 -3.84 31.75
C TYR A 52 22.63 -3.28 31.10
N LEU A 53 21.70 -2.79 31.93
CA LEU A 53 20.47 -2.11 31.53
C LEU A 53 20.32 -0.81 32.34
N SER A 54 19.90 0.26 31.67
CA SER A 54 19.56 1.55 32.28
C SER A 54 18.10 1.94 32.04
N SER A 55 17.66 3.05 32.64
CA SER A 55 16.34 3.63 32.41
C SER A 55 16.06 3.97 30.95
N ALA A 56 17.08 4.31 30.16
CA ALA A 56 16.91 4.57 28.72
C ALA A 56 16.50 3.32 27.95
N GLY A 57 17.15 2.17 28.22
CA GLY A 57 16.81 0.88 27.62
C GLY A 57 15.37 0.45 27.95
N ILE A 58 15.00 0.58 29.23
CA ILE A 58 13.64 0.29 29.69
C ILE A 58 12.59 1.13 28.94
N ARG A 59 12.83 2.43 28.75
CA ARG A 59 11.88 3.30 28.02
C ARG A 59 11.65 2.81 26.59
N VAL A 60 12.70 2.43 25.87
CA VAL A 60 12.59 1.89 24.51
C VAL A 60 11.81 0.57 24.52
N MET A 61 12.11 -0.34 25.46
CA MET A 61 11.37 -1.60 25.60
C MET A 61 9.87 -1.38 25.87
N LEU A 62 9.52 -0.39 26.69
CA LEU A 62 8.13 -0.02 26.98
C LEU A 62 7.43 0.58 25.75
N ALA A 63 8.12 1.40 24.97
CA ALA A 63 7.59 1.93 23.72
C ALA A 63 7.30 0.80 22.72
N LEU A 64 8.21 -0.17 22.59
CA LEU A 64 8.01 -1.38 21.77
C LEU A 64 6.82 -2.21 22.26
N GLN A 65 6.71 -2.43 23.58
CA GLN A 65 5.56 -3.13 24.16
C GLN A 65 4.25 -2.42 23.89
N LYS A 66 4.21 -1.08 23.99
CA LYS A 66 3.02 -0.30 23.67
C LYS A 66 2.63 -0.48 22.19
N ARG A 67 3.59 -0.32 21.28
CA ARG A 67 3.40 -0.47 19.82
C ARG A 67 2.87 -1.86 19.46
N LEU A 68 3.46 -2.94 19.97
CA LEU A 68 2.99 -4.29 19.67
C LEU A 68 1.64 -4.60 20.31
N ARG A 69 1.37 -4.10 21.52
CA ARG A 69 0.08 -4.30 22.20
C ARG A 69 -1.09 -3.68 21.42
N GLU A 70 -0.87 -2.56 20.74
CA GLU A 70 -1.88 -1.95 19.85
C GLU A 70 -2.29 -2.87 18.68
N ARG A 71 -1.48 -3.89 18.38
CA ARG A 71 -1.73 -4.93 17.37
C ARG A 71 -2.11 -6.29 17.97
N GLY A 72 -2.45 -6.32 19.26
CA GLY A 72 -2.72 -7.57 20.01
C GLY A 72 -1.46 -8.39 20.33
N GLY A 73 -0.29 -7.78 20.18
CA GLY A 73 1.02 -8.38 20.31
C GLY A 73 1.71 -8.21 21.67
N LYS A 74 2.95 -8.70 21.78
CA LYS A 74 3.78 -8.66 22.99
C LYS A 74 5.28 -8.69 22.72
N VAL A 75 6.03 -8.11 23.65
CA VAL A 75 7.49 -8.21 23.77
C VAL A 75 7.82 -9.19 24.90
N ALA A 76 8.72 -10.12 24.64
CA ALA A 76 9.29 -11.03 25.64
C ALA A 76 10.81 -10.83 25.75
N LEU A 77 11.35 -11.12 26.93
CA LEU A 77 12.78 -11.20 27.18
C LEU A 77 13.22 -12.65 27.19
N ALA A 78 14.47 -12.87 26.82
CA ALA A 78 15.09 -14.18 26.88
C ALA A 78 16.49 -14.06 27.48
N ALA A 79 16.87 -15.04 28.31
CA ALA A 79 18.20 -15.17 28.90
C ALA A 79 18.67 -13.89 29.63
N THR A 80 17.74 -13.20 30.32
CA THR A 80 18.05 -11.97 31.05
C THR A 80 19.02 -12.24 32.21
N GLY A 81 20.22 -11.65 32.15
CA GLY A 81 21.21 -11.77 33.22
C GLY A 81 20.78 -11.12 34.54
N ASP A 82 21.48 -11.48 35.63
CA ASP A 82 21.11 -11.08 36.99
C ASP A 82 21.00 -9.57 37.20
N PHE A 83 21.95 -8.79 36.67
CA PHE A 83 21.95 -7.34 36.84
C PHE A 83 20.79 -6.67 36.09
N PRO A 84 20.59 -6.88 34.77
CA PRO A 84 19.39 -6.38 34.09
C PRO A 84 18.08 -6.81 34.73
N LYS A 85 17.99 -8.05 35.23
CA LYS A 85 16.79 -8.56 35.90
C LYS A 85 16.48 -7.81 37.19
N LYS A 86 17.48 -7.58 38.05
CA LYS A 86 17.34 -6.74 39.25
C LYS A 86 16.93 -5.32 38.93
N VAL A 87 17.48 -4.73 37.86
CA VAL A 87 17.10 -3.39 37.40
C VAL A 87 15.63 -3.35 36.98
N LEU A 88 15.14 -4.34 36.22
CA LEU A 88 13.73 -4.44 35.83
C LEU A 88 12.79 -4.65 37.02
N GLU A 89 13.21 -5.46 37.99
CA GLU A 89 12.47 -5.70 39.23
C GLU A 89 12.36 -4.43 40.08
N MET A 90 13.48 -3.74 40.33
CA MET A 90 13.51 -2.47 41.06
C MET A 90 12.68 -1.38 40.36
N ALA A 91 12.63 -1.41 39.03
CA ALA A 91 11.85 -0.47 38.24
C ALA A 91 10.35 -0.86 38.13
N GLY A 92 9.95 -2.03 38.63
CA GLY A 92 8.56 -2.51 38.57
C GLY A 92 8.08 -2.97 37.19
N PHE A 93 9.00 -3.28 36.27
CA PHE A 93 8.67 -3.61 34.88
C PHE A 93 8.81 -5.09 34.55
N LEU A 94 9.28 -5.91 35.48
CA LEU A 94 9.41 -7.35 35.26
C LEU A 94 8.05 -8.04 34.98
N SER A 95 6.94 -7.51 35.51
CA SER A 95 5.59 -8.04 35.23
C SER A 95 5.05 -7.67 33.86
N ILE A 96 5.67 -6.71 33.16
CA ILE A 96 5.24 -6.27 31.83
C ILE A 96 5.82 -7.19 30.75
N PHE A 97 7.04 -7.69 30.97
CA PHE A 97 7.75 -8.51 29.99
C PHE A 97 7.87 -9.95 30.50
N PRO A 98 7.24 -10.93 29.84
CA PRO A 98 7.55 -12.33 30.07
C PRO A 98 9.05 -12.59 29.84
N ASP A 99 9.73 -13.16 30.84
CA ASP A 99 11.17 -13.48 30.80
C ASP A 99 11.35 -15.00 30.71
N TYR A 100 11.98 -15.47 29.65
CA TYR A 100 12.21 -16.89 29.39
C TYR A 100 13.69 -17.26 29.55
N PRO A 101 14.02 -18.50 29.95
CA PRO A 101 15.40 -18.96 30.07
C PRO A 101 16.22 -18.85 28.77
N THR A 102 15.59 -19.01 27.61
CA THR A 102 16.26 -19.00 26.30
C THR A 102 15.39 -18.33 25.23
N ALA A 103 16.03 -17.83 24.17
CA ALA A 103 15.32 -17.24 23.03
C ALA A 103 14.44 -18.28 22.33
N GLN A 104 14.92 -19.53 22.22
CA GLN A 104 14.15 -20.64 21.63
C GLN A 104 12.86 -20.92 22.40
N GLU A 105 12.91 -20.86 23.74
CA GLU A 105 11.71 -21.05 24.55
C GLU A 105 10.71 -19.91 24.38
N ALA A 106 11.19 -18.67 24.37
CA ALA A 106 10.36 -17.49 24.10
C ALA A 106 9.68 -17.60 22.72
N VAL A 107 10.46 -17.92 21.67
CA VAL A 107 9.98 -18.12 20.30
C VAL A 107 8.94 -19.24 20.25
N ARG A 108 9.17 -20.36 20.94
CA ARG A 108 8.20 -21.47 20.97
C ARG A 108 6.86 -21.04 21.60
N VAL A 109 6.89 -20.29 22.70
CA VAL A 109 5.67 -19.86 23.39
C VAL A 109 4.92 -18.79 22.60
N LEU A 110 5.63 -17.81 22.04
CA LEU A 110 5.03 -16.75 21.25
C LEU A 110 4.56 -17.27 19.89
N GLY A 111 5.36 -18.10 19.22
CA GLY A 111 5.03 -18.71 17.93
C GLY A 111 3.80 -19.60 17.97
N ARG A 112 3.53 -20.32 19.08
CA ARG A 112 2.27 -21.06 19.26
C ARG A 112 1.05 -20.14 19.28
N ALA A 113 1.19 -18.92 19.80
CA ALA A 113 0.10 -17.96 19.81
C ALA A 113 -0.18 -17.43 18.40
N GLU A 114 0.87 -17.16 17.63
CA GLU A 114 0.76 -16.79 16.21
C GLU A 114 0.15 -17.93 15.38
N GLU A 115 0.63 -19.15 15.56
CA GLU A 115 0.11 -20.36 14.89
C GLU A 115 -1.37 -20.57 15.22
N ARG A 116 -1.76 -20.47 16.50
CA ARG A 116 -3.17 -20.58 16.90
C ARG A 116 -4.03 -19.47 16.29
N ALA A 117 -3.53 -18.24 16.24
CA ALA A 117 -4.23 -17.13 15.60
C ALA A 117 -4.42 -17.37 14.10
N SER A 118 -3.39 -17.86 13.41
CA SER A 118 -3.46 -18.27 12.01
C SER A 118 -4.48 -19.39 11.79
N LEU A 119 -4.44 -20.46 12.59
CA LEU A 119 -5.37 -21.58 12.47
C LEU A 119 -6.83 -21.17 12.71
N LEU A 120 -7.08 -20.27 13.66
CA LEU A 120 -8.42 -19.71 13.90
C LEU A 120 -8.90 -18.88 12.70
N ALA A 121 -8.01 -18.09 12.09
CA ALA A 121 -8.33 -17.33 10.88
C ALA A 121 -8.64 -18.28 9.69
N ASP A 122 -7.84 -19.32 9.49
CA ASP A 122 -8.07 -20.32 8.43
C ASP A 122 -9.39 -21.09 8.62
N LEU A 123 -9.82 -21.35 9.86
CA LEU A 123 -11.12 -21.96 10.12
C LEU A 123 -12.30 -21.05 9.77
N GLN A 124 -12.14 -19.73 9.95
CA GLN A 124 -13.17 -18.74 9.62
C GLN A 124 -13.24 -18.47 8.12
N SER A 125 -12.08 -18.44 7.47
CA SER A 125 -11.93 -18.17 6.04
C SER A 125 -10.88 -19.13 5.46
N PRO A 126 -11.31 -20.29 4.95
CA PRO A 126 -10.41 -21.30 4.40
C PRO A 126 -9.43 -20.68 3.40
N SER A 127 -8.14 -20.93 3.64
CA SER A 127 -7.07 -20.49 2.75
C SER A 127 -6.56 -21.63 1.88
N PHE A 128 -5.98 -21.27 0.73
CA PHE A 128 -5.31 -22.19 -0.19
C PHE A 128 -4.00 -21.56 -0.68
N GLU A 129 -3.06 -22.38 -1.12
CA GLU A 129 -1.81 -21.90 -1.70
C GLU A 129 -1.89 -21.90 -3.24
N LYS A 130 -1.57 -20.76 -3.87
CA LYS A 130 -1.46 -20.63 -5.33
C LYS A 130 -0.28 -19.70 -5.64
N ASN A 131 0.60 -20.11 -6.56
CA ASN A 131 1.73 -19.30 -7.06
C ASN A 131 2.65 -18.70 -5.97
N GLY A 132 2.90 -19.42 -4.87
CA GLY A 132 3.75 -18.91 -3.79
C GLY A 132 3.07 -17.88 -2.87
N ALA A 133 1.73 -17.91 -2.81
CA ALA A 133 0.96 -17.14 -1.85
C ALA A 133 -0.10 -18.00 -1.19
N ARG A 134 -0.36 -17.73 0.10
CA ARG A 134 -1.54 -18.18 0.82
C ARG A 134 -2.66 -17.17 0.61
N ILE A 135 -3.82 -17.66 0.21
CA ILE A 135 -4.94 -16.85 -0.22
C ILE A 135 -6.21 -17.32 0.48
N SER A 136 -6.99 -16.40 1.03
CA SER A 136 -8.39 -16.63 1.38
C SER A 136 -9.30 -15.59 0.72
N ILE A 137 -10.57 -15.94 0.55
CA ILE A 137 -11.54 -15.11 -0.17
C ILE A 137 -12.72 -14.80 0.74
N GLU A 138 -13.06 -13.53 0.84
CA GLU A 138 -14.27 -13.03 1.48
C GLU A 138 -15.24 -12.50 0.42
N GLN A 139 -16.50 -12.92 0.50
CA GLN A 139 -17.52 -12.40 -0.42
C GLN A 139 -17.86 -10.94 -0.09
N GLY A 140 -17.84 -10.08 -1.10
CA GLY A 140 -18.33 -8.71 -1.05
C GLY A 140 -19.76 -8.61 -1.61
N SER A 141 -20.00 -7.65 -2.51
CA SER A 141 -21.31 -7.38 -3.08
C SER A 141 -21.44 -7.85 -4.54
N ARG A 142 -22.53 -8.54 -4.88
CA ARG A 142 -22.80 -8.95 -6.27
C ARG A 142 -23.36 -7.85 -7.18
N ARG A 143 -23.53 -6.62 -6.67
CA ARG A 143 -23.93 -5.49 -7.52
C ARG A 143 -22.84 -5.20 -8.56
N PRO A 144 -23.21 -4.86 -9.80
CA PRO A 144 -22.24 -4.55 -10.84
C PRO A 144 -21.50 -3.25 -10.50
N SER A 145 -20.26 -3.17 -10.98
CA SER A 145 -19.43 -1.99 -10.86
C SER A 145 -19.10 -1.42 -12.24
N ALA A 146 -18.82 -0.14 -12.29
CA ALA A 146 -18.44 0.58 -13.50
C ALA A 146 -17.23 1.46 -13.23
N LEU A 147 -16.52 1.80 -14.29
CA LEU A 147 -15.41 2.74 -14.23
C LEU A 147 -15.82 3.99 -15.00
N ARG A 148 -15.75 5.15 -14.35
CA ARG A 148 -16.03 6.44 -14.97
C ARG A 148 -14.73 7.15 -15.31
N LEU A 149 -14.66 7.65 -16.53
CA LEU A 149 -13.60 8.55 -17.01
C LEU A 149 -13.98 10.00 -16.73
N TRP A 150 -13.03 10.75 -16.21
CA TRP A 150 -13.06 12.20 -16.06
C TRP A 150 -11.88 12.81 -16.80
N GLY A 151 -12.12 13.87 -17.57
CA GLY A 151 -11.07 14.55 -18.33
C GLY A 151 -10.71 13.83 -19.63
N ASP A 152 -9.49 14.05 -20.11
CA ASP A 152 -9.04 13.64 -21.44
C ASP A 152 -7.60 13.12 -21.39
N LEU A 153 -7.45 11.79 -21.43
CA LEU A 153 -6.13 11.15 -21.40
C LEU A 153 -5.28 11.51 -22.62
N ASP A 154 -5.89 11.68 -23.80
CA ASP A 154 -5.15 12.06 -25.01
C ASP A 154 -4.64 13.50 -24.93
N ALA A 155 -5.38 14.39 -24.24
CA ALA A 155 -4.89 15.71 -23.90
C ALA A 155 -3.75 15.65 -22.88
N VAL A 156 -3.81 14.78 -21.87
CA VAL A 156 -2.69 14.57 -20.92
C VAL A 156 -1.44 14.04 -21.64
N LEU A 157 -1.58 12.97 -22.41
CA LEU A 157 -0.46 12.30 -23.10
C LEU A 157 0.24 13.23 -24.08
N HIS A 158 -0.45 14.21 -24.65
CA HIS A 158 0.14 15.19 -25.58
C HIS A 158 0.37 16.56 -24.95
N SER A 159 0.27 16.68 -23.62
CA SER A 159 0.45 17.92 -22.86
C SER A 159 -0.39 19.10 -23.40
N ARG A 160 -1.67 18.85 -23.64
CA ARG A 160 -2.65 19.81 -24.20
C ARG A 160 -3.70 20.25 -23.19
N ILE A 161 -3.50 20.01 -21.89
CA ILE A 161 -4.44 20.46 -20.86
C ILE A 161 -4.43 21.99 -20.77
N ASP A 162 -5.63 22.56 -20.70
CA ASP A 162 -5.91 23.96 -20.39
C ASP A 162 -7.17 24.05 -19.51
N ALA A 163 -7.52 25.26 -19.07
CA ALA A 163 -8.63 25.48 -18.14
C ALA A 163 -10.01 25.01 -18.68
N ARG A 164 -10.16 24.79 -19.99
CA ARG A 164 -11.40 24.29 -20.61
C ARG A 164 -11.44 22.78 -20.72
N LYS A 165 -10.28 22.13 -20.66
CA LYS A 165 -10.08 20.68 -20.77
C LYS A 165 -9.85 19.98 -19.44
N ILE A 166 -10.01 20.71 -18.33
CA ILE A 166 -9.88 20.14 -16.99
C ILE A 166 -11.26 19.72 -16.47
N ALA A 167 -11.35 18.48 -15.99
CA ALA A 167 -12.54 18.03 -15.29
C ALA A 167 -12.61 18.65 -13.90
N VAL A 168 -13.81 19.05 -13.49
CA VAL A 168 -14.07 19.67 -12.20
C VAL A 168 -14.98 18.75 -11.40
N ILE A 169 -14.41 18.05 -10.43
CA ILE A 169 -15.05 16.91 -9.79
C ILE A 169 -15.37 17.23 -8.32
N PRO A 170 -16.62 17.03 -7.85
CA PRO A 170 -16.97 17.19 -6.45
C PRO A 170 -16.46 16.03 -5.60
N PHE A 171 -16.15 16.29 -4.32
CA PHE A 171 -15.74 15.24 -3.37
C PHE A 171 -16.90 14.30 -3.01
N SER A 172 -18.15 14.81 -2.98
CA SER A 172 -19.36 14.18 -2.42
C SER A 172 -19.84 12.90 -3.11
N GLY A 173 -19.03 12.25 -3.94
CA GLY A 173 -19.39 11.01 -4.63
C GLY A 173 -18.23 10.11 -5.04
N MET A 174 -16.98 10.45 -4.71
CA MET A 174 -15.82 9.62 -5.07
C MET A 174 -15.31 8.84 -3.87
N GLU A 175 -15.58 7.53 -3.86
CA GLU A 175 -14.96 6.62 -2.90
C GLU A 175 -13.59 6.17 -3.35
N TYR A 176 -13.43 5.83 -4.62
CA TYR A 176 -12.16 5.36 -5.17
C TYR A 176 -11.90 5.99 -6.52
N ALA A 177 -10.78 6.68 -6.66
CA ALA A 177 -10.32 7.20 -7.94
C ALA A 177 -8.80 7.30 -7.98
N LEU A 178 -8.24 7.33 -9.18
CA LEU A 178 -6.83 7.66 -9.42
C LEU A 178 -6.71 8.48 -10.69
N GLY A 179 -5.58 9.16 -10.87
CA GLY A 179 -5.29 9.91 -12.09
C GLY A 179 -4.33 11.04 -11.85
N LEU A 180 -4.45 12.09 -12.66
CA LEU A 180 -3.61 13.29 -12.62
C LEU A 180 -4.46 14.55 -12.39
N GLY A 181 -4.22 15.21 -11.27
CA GLY A 181 -5.00 16.36 -10.85
C GLY A 181 -4.37 17.12 -9.68
N ALA A 182 -5.11 18.10 -9.18
CA ALA A 182 -4.71 18.93 -8.04
C ALA A 182 -5.95 19.55 -7.36
N LEU A 183 -5.72 20.08 -6.16
CA LEU A 183 -6.67 20.93 -5.44
C LEU A 183 -6.31 22.40 -5.60
N GLY A 184 -7.33 23.24 -5.72
CA GLY A 184 -7.17 24.68 -5.79
C GLY A 184 -8.50 25.41 -5.87
N LYS A 185 -8.46 26.72 -6.10
CA LYS A 185 -9.67 27.56 -6.15
C LYS A 185 -10.37 27.50 -7.51
N ASN A 186 -9.60 27.41 -8.58
CA ASN A 186 -10.06 27.42 -9.96
C ASN A 186 -9.10 26.65 -10.86
N ALA A 187 -9.52 26.42 -12.10
CA ALA A 187 -8.77 25.69 -13.09
C ALA A 187 -7.40 26.33 -13.36
N GLU A 188 -7.35 27.64 -13.56
CA GLU A 188 -6.15 28.37 -13.95
C GLU A 188 -5.03 28.26 -12.89
N GLU A 189 -5.39 28.33 -11.61
CA GLU A 189 -4.43 28.24 -10.51
C GLU A 189 -3.80 26.86 -10.36
N VAL A 190 -4.53 25.79 -10.71
CA VAL A 190 -4.03 24.41 -10.52
C VAL A 190 -3.21 23.90 -11.70
N LEU A 191 -3.34 24.51 -12.89
CA LEU A 191 -2.70 24.04 -14.11
C LEU A 191 -1.19 23.81 -13.95
N PRO A 192 -0.40 24.65 -13.26
CA PRO A 192 1.03 24.39 -13.08
C PRO A 192 1.37 23.18 -12.20
N PHE A 193 0.40 22.66 -11.44
CA PHE A 193 0.62 21.71 -10.34
C PHE A 193 -0.08 20.36 -10.52
N LEU A 194 -0.67 20.08 -11.68
CA LEU A 194 -1.33 18.80 -11.94
C LEU A 194 -0.33 17.66 -11.81
N GLY A 195 -0.58 16.76 -10.86
CA GLY A 195 0.28 15.63 -10.61
C GLY A 195 -0.49 14.39 -10.21
N GLU A 196 0.22 13.30 -9.93
CA GLU A 196 -0.41 12.01 -9.64
C GLU A 196 -1.27 12.10 -8.37
N MET A 197 -2.49 11.58 -8.43
CA MET A 197 -3.45 11.65 -7.33
C MET A 197 -4.20 10.34 -7.13
N VAL A 198 -4.65 10.11 -5.91
CA VAL A 198 -5.56 9.03 -5.55
C VAL A 198 -6.62 9.55 -4.59
N VAL A 199 -7.85 9.11 -4.79
CA VAL A 199 -8.97 9.33 -3.88
C VAL A 199 -9.30 7.99 -3.22
N LEU A 200 -9.29 7.97 -1.89
CA LEU A 200 -9.63 6.82 -1.06
C LEU A 200 -10.65 7.28 -0.01
N HIS A 201 -11.86 6.74 -0.06
CA HIS A 201 -12.99 7.12 0.78
C HIS A 201 -13.21 8.62 0.94
N GLY A 202 -13.23 9.35 -0.17
CA GLY A 202 -13.42 10.80 -0.18
C GLY A 202 -12.22 11.60 0.34
N SER A 203 -11.12 10.95 0.70
CA SER A 203 -9.84 11.61 1.01
C SER A 203 -9.00 11.65 -0.27
N MET A 204 -8.48 12.80 -0.64
CA MET A 204 -7.56 12.94 -1.76
C MET A 204 -6.13 13.03 -1.24
N VAL A 205 -5.22 12.31 -1.89
CA VAL A 205 -3.78 12.43 -1.69
C VAL A 205 -3.15 12.62 -3.06
N TRP A 206 -2.25 13.58 -3.22
CA TRP A 206 -1.64 13.88 -4.51
C TRP A 206 -0.19 14.32 -4.37
N LEU A 207 0.60 14.04 -5.41
CA LEU A 207 1.98 14.49 -5.55
C LEU A 207 2.02 15.59 -6.61
N PRO A 208 2.06 16.88 -6.24
CA PRO A 208 2.07 17.99 -7.20
C PRO A 208 3.38 18.05 -7.98
N THR A 209 3.32 18.55 -9.21
CA THR A 209 4.51 18.80 -10.05
C THR A 209 5.18 20.13 -9.75
N ASP A 210 5.41 20.43 -8.47
CA ASP A 210 5.97 21.70 -7.99
C ASP A 210 7.50 21.64 -7.77
N GLY A 211 8.10 20.46 -7.97
CA GLY A 211 9.53 20.21 -7.82
C GLY A 211 9.99 19.87 -6.40
N ASN A 212 9.08 19.73 -5.44
CA ASN A 212 9.43 19.47 -4.03
C ASN A 212 9.38 17.99 -3.62
N ASP A 213 8.95 17.09 -4.51
CA ASP A 213 8.80 15.64 -4.25
C ASP A 213 8.06 15.32 -2.93
N THR A 214 7.06 16.14 -2.59
CA THR A 214 6.33 16.05 -1.32
C THR A 214 4.84 15.93 -1.61
N PRO A 215 4.22 14.76 -1.37
CA PRO A 215 2.79 14.63 -1.55
C PRO A 215 2.02 15.32 -0.42
N ASP A 216 0.83 15.80 -0.77
CA ASP A 216 -0.10 16.49 0.11
C ASP A 216 -1.41 15.68 0.24
N PHE A 217 -2.19 15.93 1.29
CA PHE A 217 -3.41 15.18 1.58
C PHE A 217 -4.53 16.07 2.10
N PHE A 218 -5.76 15.73 1.73
CA PHE A 218 -6.96 16.41 2.19
C PHE A 218 -8.08 15.40 2.46
N THR A 219 -8.61 15.42 3.69
CA THR A 219 -9.74 14.60 4.11
C THR A 219 -10.89 15.51 4.57
N PRO A 220 -11.95 15.65 3.76
CA PRO A 220 -13.09 16.48 4.14
C PRO A 220 -13.89 15.82 5.27
N VAL A 221 -14.13 16.54 6.36
CA VAL A 221 -15.08 16.12 7.40
C VAL A 221 -16.53 16.29 6.93
N ARG A 222 -16.76 17.29 6.07
CA ARG A 222 -18.02 17.58 5.40
C ARG A 222 -17.71 18.17 4.04
N ASP A 223 -18.42 17.72 3.01
CA ASP A 223 -18.35 18.36 1.69
C ASP A 223 -19.39 19.51 1.60
N THR A 224 -18.91 20.72 1.34
CA THR A 224 -19.72 21.92 1.07
C THR A 224 -19.91 22.18 -0.41
N GLY A 225 -19.17 21.48 -1.28
CA GLY A 225 -19.09 21.71 -2.72
C GLY A 225 -18.16 22.87 -3.12
N GLU A 226 -17.56 23.57 -2.16
CA GLU A 226 -16.67 24.71 -2.40
C GLU A 226 -15.26 24.27 -2.84
N VAL A 227 -14.77 23.16 -2.28
CA VAL A 227 -13.49 22.55 -2.66
C VAL A 227 -13.75 21.49 -3.71
N LYS A 228 -13.03 21.54 -4.83
CA LYS A 228 -13.20 20.63 -5.96
C LYS A 228 -11.86 20.04 -6.37
N ILE A 229 -11.92 18.83 -6.92
CA ILE A 229 -10.78 18.19 -7.57
C ILE A 229 -10.74 18.67 -9.01
N PHE A 230 -9.61 19.20 -9.44
CA PHE A 230 -9.36 19.59 -10.81
C PHE A 230 -8.45 18.55 -11.45
N SER A 231 -8.94 17.86 -12.47
CA SER A 231 -8.29 16.67 -13.01
C SER A 231 -8.10 16.78 -14.51
N GLY A 232 -6.88 16.59 -14.99
CA GLY A 232 -6.63 16.42 -16.43
C GLY A 232 -7.14 15.08 -16.94
N TYR A 233 -7.04 14.05 -16.09
CA TYR A 233 -7.52 12.70 -16.34
C TYR A 233 -7.72 11.96 -15.02
N SER A 234 -8.86 11.29 -14.83
CA SER A 234 -9.08 10.41 -13.68
C SER A 234 -10.04 9.29 -13.99
N LEU A 235 -9.81 8.14 -13.36
CA LEU A 235 -10.70 6.99 -13.36
C LEU A 235 -11.28 6.81 -11.96
N SER A 236 -12.60 6.80 -11.84
CA SER A 236 -13.30 6.56 -10.57
C SER A 236 -14.16 5.29 -10.63
N LEU A 237 -14.14 4.51 -9.56
CA LEU A 237 -15.00 3.35 -9.38
C LEU A 237 -16.42 3.79 -8.99
N GLU A 238 -17.42 3.31 -9.74
CA GLU A 238 -18.82 3.33 -9.34
C GLU A 238 -19.28 1.93 -8.95
N GLY A 239 -19.79 1.79 -7.74
CA GLY A 239 -20.27 0.51 -7.21
C GLY A 239 -19.26 -0.16 -6.27
N PRO A 240 -19.64 -1.31 -5.72
CA PRO A 240 -18.90 -1.94 -4.62
C PRO A 240 -17.81 -2.91 -5.12
N PHE A 241 -16.97 -3.39 -4.21
CA PHE A 241 -16.14 -4.57 -4.47
C PHE A 241 -16.97 -5.85 -4.43
N TYR A 242 -16.73 -6.72 -5.41
CA TYR A 242 -17.39 -8.01 -5.56
C TYR A 242 -16.92 -9.01 -4.53
N GLU A 243 -15.62 -9.03 -4.26
CA GLU A 243 -14.97 -9.86 -3.26
C GLU A 243 -13.72 -9.17 -2.71
N PHE A 244 -13.21 -9.73 -1.62
CA PHE A 244 -11.93 -9.35 -1.04
C PHE A 244 -11.01 -10.55 -1.02
N MET A 245 -9.82 -10.40 -1.58
CA MET A 245 -8.76 -11.38 -1.50
C MET A 245 -7.82 -11.02 -0.34
N ILE A 246 -7.68 -11.93 0.62
CA ILE A 246 -6.65 -11.85 1.64
C ILE A 246 -5.47 -12.65 1.13
N PHE A 247 -4.33 -11.98 1.03
CA PHE A 247 -3.11 -12.43 0.40
C PHE A 247 -1.97 -12.39 1.42
N GLU A 248 -1.18 -13.46 1.48
CA GLU A 248 0.09 -13.52 2.19
C GLU A 248 1.14 -14.23 1.31
N SER A 249 2.24 -13.55 1.02
CA SER A 249 3.35 -14.15 0.28
C SER A 249 4.08 -15.17 1.15
N VAL A 250 4.40 -16.33 0.59
CA VAL A 250 5.27 -17.31 1.26
C VAL A 250 6.75 -16.97 1.09
N LEU A 251 7.08 -16.07 0.16
CA LEU A 251 8.43 -15.58 -0.10
C LEU A 251 8.81 -14.52 0.92
N ARG A 252 10.07 -14.54 1.39
CA ARG A 252 10.53 -13.60 2.41
C ARG A 252 10.61 -12.17 1.88
N GLU A 253 10.98 -12.04 0.61
CA GLU A 253 11.07 -10.80 -0.15
C GLU A 253 9.71 -10.32 -0.68
N GLY A 254 8.60 -10.94 -0.27
CA GLY A 254 7.27 -10.61 -0.76
C GLY A 254 7.08 -10.95 -2.24
N MET A 255 5.92 -10.59 -2.77
CA MET A 255 5.55 -10.85 -4.17
C MET A 255 5.42 -9.53 -4.94
N PRO A 256 6.00 -9.43 -6.15
CA PRO A 256 5.78 -8.26 -7.02
C PRO A 256 4.30 -8.08 -7.34
N ILE A 257 3.84 -6.82 -7.37
CA ILE A 257 2.45 -6.48 -7.66
C ILE A 257 2.02 -6.93 -9.06
N ARG A 258 2.95 -7.09 -10.02
CA ARG A 258 2.66 -7.70 -11.32
C ARG A 258 2.15 -9.14 -11.22
N GLU A 259 2.73 -9.93 -10.32
CA GLU A 259 2.37 -11.34 -10.14
C GLU A 259 1.01 -11.44 -9.46
N ILE A 260 0.76 -10.58 -8.47
CA ILE A 260 -0.54 -10.47 -7.81
C ILE A 260 -1.60 -10.02 -8.83
N SER A 261 -1.30 -9.01 -9.64
CA SER A 261 -2.20 -8.52 -10.70
C SER A 261 -2.57 -9.62 -11.69
N ARG A 262 -1.59 -10.45 -12.10
CA ARG A 262 -1.85 -11.61 -12.96
C ARG A 262 -2.79 -12.62 -12.27
N MET A 263 -2.54 -12.94 -11.00
CA MET A 263 -3.40 -13.83 -10.22
C MET A 263 -4.84 -13.30 -10.08
N LEU A 264 -5.00 -11.99 -9.89
CA LEU A 264 -6.31 -11.34 -9.83
C LEU A 264 -7.06 -11.45 -11.16
N LEU A 265 -6.40 -11.20 -12.29
CA LEU A 265 -7.00 -11.32 -13.63
C LEU A 265 -7.31 -12.77 -14.00
N GLU A 266 -6.42 -13.72 -13.69
CA GLU A 266 -6.67 -15.15 -13.87
C GLU A 266 -7.90 -15.61 -13.09
N ARG A 267 -7.97 -15.26 -11.80
CA ARG A 267 -9.13 -15.55 -10.96
C ARG A 267 -10.39 -14.91 -11.53
N ALA A 268 -10.30 -13.67 -12.04
CA ALA A 268 -11.45 -13.00 -12.60
C ALA A 268 -12.03 -13.70 -13.82
N ARG A 269 -11.16 -14.25 -14.69
CA ARG A 269 -11.57 -15.08 -15.83
C ARG A 269 -12.19 -16.41 -15.39
N GLU A 270 -11.68 -17.02 -14.33
CA GLU A 270 -12.14 -18.32 -13.80
C GLU A 270 -13.50 -18.20 -13.09
N GLU A 271 -13.70 -17.17 -12.28
CA GLU A 271 -14.80 -17.09 -11.31
C GLU A 271 -15.94 -16.16 -11.74
N TYR A 272 -15.68 -15.13 -12.54
CA TYR A 272 -16.71 -14.17 -12.95
C TYR A 272 -17.18 -14.42 -14.38
N ARG A 273 -18.39 -14.99 -14.49
CA ARG A 273 -19.00 -15.36 -15.78
C ARG A 273 -19.05 -14.23 -16.81
N ASP A 274 -19.30 -13.00 -16.37
CA ASP A 274 -19.46 -11.84 -17.24
C ASP A 274 -18.25 -10.90 -17.21
N PHE A 275 -17.06 -11.42 -16.87
CA PHE A 275 -15.83 -10.63 -16.87
C PHE A 275 -15.49 -10.14 -18.28
N ARG A 276 -15.28 -8.83 -18.41
CA ARG A 276 -14.98 -8.16 -19.70
C ARG A 276 -13.54 -7.69 -19.81
N GLY A 277 -12.63 -8.26 -19.01
CA GLY A 277 -11.20 -7.94 -19.08
C GLY A 277 -10.76 -6.70 -18.30
N VAL A 278 -11.62 -6.08 -17.48
CA VAL A 278 -11.25 -4.88 -16.68
C VAL A 278 -11.61 -5.10 -15.20
N LEU A 279 -10.63 -4.92 -14.31
CA LEU A 279 -10.81 -4.91 -12.86
C LEU A 279 -10.45 -3.54 -12.29
N ALA A 280 -11.27 -3.04 -11.38
CA ALA A 280 -10.83 -2.04 -10.41
C ALA A 280 -10.42 -2.75 -9.12
N VAL A 281 -9.31 -2.32 -8.53
CA VAL A 281 -8.72 -2.94 -7.34
C VAL A 281 -8.41 -1.90 -6.27
N ALA A 282 -8.77 -2.18 -5.03
CA ALA A 282 -8.34 -1.39 -3.88
C ALA A 282 -7.43 -2.21 -2.98
N TRP A 283 -6.43 -1.55 -2.42
CA TRP A 283 -5.35 -2.19 -1.67
C TRP A 283 -5.39 -1.75 -0.22
N TRP A 284 -5.23 -2.72 0.68
CA TRP A 284 -4.71 -2.52 2.02
C TRP A 284 -3.59 -3.54 2.22
N ALA A 285 -2.35 -3.09 2.17
CA ALA A 285 -1.18 -3.95 2.07
C ALA A 285 -0.10 -3.61 3.10
N VAL A 286 0.80 -4.57 3.33
CA VAL A 286 2.08 -4.38 4.00
C VAL A 286 3.18 -4.53 2.97
N LEU A 287 4.00 -3.50 2.82
CA LEU A 287 5.07 -3.42 1.82
C LEU A 287 6.30 -4.23 2.23
N GLU A 288 6.98 -4.82 1.26
CA GLU A 288 8.35 -5.33 1.39
C GLU A 288 9.37 -4.49 0.60
N GLY A 289 8.88 -3.67 -0.33
CA GLY A 289 9.65 -2.69 -1.07
C GLY A 289 8.77 -2.01 -2.12
N LEU A 290 8.72 -0.69 -2.12
CA LEU A 290 7.99 0.13 -3.07
C LEU A 290 8.96 0.68 -4.10
N GLN A 291 8.63 0.45 -5.37
CA GLN A 291 9.24 1.12 -6.49
C GLN A 291 8.18 1.98 -7.16
N SER A 292 8.56 3.16 -7.63
CA SER A 292 7.59 4.12 -8.12
C SER A 292 8.02 4.81 -9.38
N GLN A 293 7.04 5.31 -10.10
CA GLN A 293 7.22 6.36 -11.08
C GLN A 293 6.42 7.58 -10.67
N GLY A 294 6.70 8.72 -11.27
CA GLY A 294 5.95 9.94 -11.05
C GLY A 294 6.06 10.87 -12.24
N VAL A 295 5.01 11.65 -12.48
CA VAL A 295 5.05 12.74 -13.45
C VAL A 295 5.79 13.91 -12.80
N SER A 296 6.83 14.42 -13.46
CA SER A 296 7.65 15.54 -12.94
C SER A 296 7.17 16.90 -13.43
N ARG A 297 6.31 16.95 -14.46
CA ARG A 297 5.82 18.18 -15.08
C ARG A 297 4.33 18.11 -15.33
N SER A 298 3.61 19.17 -14.98
CA SER A 298 2.20 19.25 -15.33
C SER A 298 2.01 19.22 -16.86
N PRO A 299 1.14 18.36 -17.41
CA PRO A 299 0.93 18.17 -18.85
C PRO A 299 0.02 19.25 -19.46
N VAL A 300 0.42 20.51 -19.27
CA VAL A 300 -0.28 21.69 -19.80
C VAL A 300 0.34 22.19 -21.08
N ARG A 301 -0.43 22.97 -21.85
CA ARG A 301 -0.02 23.45 -23.18
C ARG A 301 1.35 24.13 -23.20
N ASP A 302 1.66 24.90 -22.17
CA ASP A 302 2.93 25.65 -22.08
C ASP A 302 4.15 24.75 -21.86
N HIS A 303 3.94 23.51 -21.42
CA HIS A 303 4.98 22.51 -21.24
C HIS A 303 5.10 21.54 -22.43
N ALA A 304 4.25 21.66 -23.44
CA ALA A 304 4.17 20.69 -24.53
C ALA A 304 5.53 20.48 -25.24
N PRO A 305 5.90 19.23 -25.57
CA PRO A 305 7.10 18.96 -26.34
C PRO A 305 7.09 19.73 -27.67
N PRO A 306 8.19 20.38 -28.10
CA PRO A 306 8.22 21.17 -29.33
C PRO A 306 7.87 20.38 -30.60
N THR A 307 8.13 19.07 -30.58
CA THR A 307 7.85 18.13 -31.67
C THR A 307 6.39 17.67 -31.72
N GLY A 308 5.59 17.94 -30.68
CA GLY A 308 4.20 17.48 -30.55
C GLY A 308 4.05 15.99 -30.26
N VAL A 309 5.14 15.28 -29.93
CA VAL A 309 5.11 13.87 -29.53
C VAL A 309 4.42 13.69 -28.17
N SER A 310 3.98 12.46 -27.89
CA SER A 310 3.48 12.08 -26.57
C SER A 310 4.56 12.29 -25.49
N ILE A 311 4.16 12.64 -24.28
CA ILE A 311 5.04 12.72 -23.09
C ILE A 311 5.65 11.35 -22.75
N THR A 312 5.02 10.27 -23.21
CA THR A 312 5.51 8.89 -23.06
C THR A 312 6.45 8.46 -24.19
N ASP A 313 6.74 9.32 -25.16
CA ASP A 313 7.66 9.01 -26.25
C ASP A 313 9.10 8.85 -25.70
N PRO A 314 9.86 7.82 -26.11
CA PRO A 314 11.22 7.58 -25.60
C PRO A 314 12.17 8.77 -25.74
N SER A 315 11.95 9.67 -26.71
CA SER A 315 12.79 10.85 -26.92
C SER A 315 12.62 11.94 -25.86
N VAL A 316 11.51 11.94 -25.12
CA VAL A 316 11.20 12.94 -24.08
C VAL A 316 10.85 12.32 -22.73
N TYR A 317 10.77 10.99 -22.62
CA TYR A 317 10.30 10.27 -21.44
C TYR A 317 10.96 10.73 -20.12
N ASP A 318 12.30 10.78 -20.09
CA ASP A 318 13.08 11.17 -18.90
C ASP A 318 12.92 12.66 -18.52
N LEU A 319 12.33 13.48 -19.39
CA LEU A 319 11.98 14.88 -19.07
C LEU A 319 10.66 14.99 -18.32
N TRP A 320 9.80 13.97 -18.44
CA TRP A 320 8.43 13.95 -17.95
C TRP A 320 8.21 13.01 -16.78
N PHE A 321 9.01 11.95 -16.68
CA PHE A 321 8.85 10.91 -15.67
C PHE A 321 10.12 10.72 -14.86
N GLU A 322 9.95 10.59 -13.56
CA GLU A 322 10.96 10.14 -12.61
C GLU A 322 10.67 8.71 -12.18
N HIS A 323 11.73 7.91 -12.02
CA HIS A 323 11.64 6.54 -11.53
C HIS A 323 12.49 6.35 -10.29
N GLU A 324 11.91 5.72 -9.29
CA GLU A 324 12.61 5.22 -8.12
C GLU A 324 12.55 3.69 -8.15
N THR A 325 13.66 3.08 -8.55
CA THR A 325 13.80 1.62 -8.63
C THR A 325 14.52 1.05 -7.41
N ALA A 326 15.14 1.89 -6.57
CA ALA A 326 15.62 1.44 -5.27
C ALA A 326 14.40 1.27 -4.36
N PRO A 327 14.16 0.06 -3.82
CA PRO A 327 12.96 -0.20 -3.03
C PRO A 327 12.96 0.67 -1.76
N ARG A 328 11.94 1.51 -1.62
CA ARG A 328 11.64 2.29 -0.41
C ARG A 328 10.55 1.58 0.39
N TYR A 329 10.49 1.84 1.70
CA TYR A 329 9.44 1.32 2.60
C TYR A 329 9.45 -0.21 2.76
N ARG A 330 9.50 -0.64 4.01
CA ARG A 330 9.54 -2.06 4.34
C ARG A 330 8.83 -2.26 5.66
N GLY A 331 7.81 -3.11 5.63
CA GLY A 331 6.91 -3.30 6.76
C GLY A 331 5.91 -2.16 6.96
N ASP A 332 5.99 -1.06 6.22
CA ASP A 332 5.01 0.02 6.25
C ASP A 332 3.68 -0.42 5.62
N THR A 333 2.57 0.16 6.07
CA THR A 333 1.23 -0.07 5.52
C THR A 333 1.01 0.78 4.28
N MET A 334 0.38 0.21 3.25
CA MET A 334 -0.07 0.93 2.07
C MET A 334 -1.59 0.78 1.91
N VAL A 335 -2.28 1.87 1.61
CA VAL A 335 -3.64 1.82 1.04
C VAL A 335 -3.63 2.43 -0.36
N GLY A 336 -4.41 1.90 -1.29
CA GLY A 336 -4.32 2.35 -2.68
C GLY A 336 -5.51 1.97 -3.53
N PHE A 337 -5.52 2.49 -4.76
CA PHE A 337 -6.50 2.17 -5.78
C PHE A 337 -5.81 1.99 -7.12
N GLY A 338 -6.32 1.05 -7.91
CA GLY A 338 -5.74 0.69 -9.18
C GLY A 338 -6.75 0.10 -10.16
N VAL A 339 -6.30 -0.04 -11.39
CA VAL A 339 -7.03 -0.67 -12.50
C VAL A 339 -6.12 -1.69 -13.15
N LEU A 340 -6.68 -2.85 -13.45
CA LEU A 340 -6.02 -3.93 -14.16
C LEU A 340 -6.83 -4.25 -15.42
N VAL A 341 -6.14 -4.35 -16.55
CA VAL A 341 -6.77 -4.64 -17.84
C VAL A 341 -6.09 -5.81 -18.50
N ASP A 342 -6.90 -6.73 -18.97
CA ASP A 342 -6.54 -7.80 -19.88
C ASP A 342 -7.07 -7.42 -21.26
N PHE A 343 -6.21 -6.79 -22.08
CA PHE A 343 -6.64 -6.27 -23.38
C PHE A 343 -7.07 -7.37 -24.34
N ALA A 344 -6.54 -8.59 -24.21
CA ALA A 344 -6.94 -9.72 -25.05
C ALA A 344 -8.43 -10.07 -24.89
N LEU A 345 -8.99 -9.84 -23.70
CA LEU A 345 -10.42 -10.01 -23.44
C LEU A 345 -11.19 -8.70 -23.60
N ALA A 346 -10.66 -7.57 -23.13
CA ALA A 346 -11.33 -6.28 -23.20
C ALA A 346 -11.62 -5.83 -24.64
N ASP A 347 -10.71 -6.06 -25.59
CA ASP A 347 -10.89 -5.75 -27.01
C ASP A 347 -12.07 -6.52 -27.65
N GLN A 348 -12.56 -7.59 -27.01
CA GLN A 348 -13.74 -8.36 -27.47
C GLN A 348 -15.07 -7.76 -27.00
N HIS A 349 -15.04 -6.86 -26.00
CA HIS A 349 -16.22 -6.36 -25.30
C HIS A 349 -16.39 -4.85 -25.35
N PHE A 350 -15.30 -4.10 -25.54
CA PHE A 350 -15.30 -2.65 -25.62
C PHE A 350 -14.67 -2.22 -26.94
N ASP A 351 -15.15 -1.13 -27.52
CA ASP A 351 -14.53 -0.58 -28.72
C ASP A 351 -13.17 0.03 -28.39
N ARG A 352 -12.33 0.07 -29.42
CA ARG A 352 -10.93 0.48 -29.29
C ARG A 352 -10.77 1.93 -28.81
N ALA A 353 -11.59 2.84 -29.32
CA ALA A 353 -11.51 4.26 -28.95
C ALA A 353 -11.87 4.47 -27.48
N THR A 354 -12.88 3.74 -26.97
CA THR A 354 -13.21 3.72 -25.54
C THR A 354 -12.03 3.22 -24.72
N LEU A 355 -11.43 2.08 -25.06
CA LEU A 355 -10.28 1.55 -24.31
C LEU A 355 -9.07 2.49 -24.33
N ASP A 356 -8.73 3.06 -25.50
CA ASP A 356 -7.63 4.02 -25.63
C ASP A 356 -7.89 5.29 -24.79
N SER A 357 -9.15 5.74 -24.67
CA SER A 357 -9.50 6.90 -23.83
C SER A 357 -9.36 6.65 -22.33
N PHE A 358 -9.51 5.39 -21.90
CA PHE A 358 -9.39 4.96 -20.50
C PHE A 358 -8.00 4.51 -20.11
N PHE A 359 -7.21 3.93 -21.02
CA PHE A 359 -5.95 3.25 -20.65
C PHE A 359 -4.77 3.64 -21.55
N GLY A 360 -5.00 4.54 -22.50
CA GLY A 360 -4.02 4.98 -23.49
C GLY A 360 -3.87 4.00 -24.65
N PRO A 361 -3.16 4.40 -25.73
CA PRO A 361 -2.97 3.53 -26.88
C PRO A 361 -2.23 2.23 -26.51
N HIS A 362 -2.86 1.08 -26.75
CA HIS A 362 -2.21 -0.23 -26.69
C HIS A 362 -1.78 -0.71 -28.08
N GLN A 363 -1.15 -1.87 -28.23
CA GLN A 363 -1.03 -2.54 -29.54
C GLN A 363 -2.03 -3.70 -29.58
N THR A 364 -2.51 -4.05 -30.76
CA THR A 364 -3.32 -5.26 -30.97
C THR A 364 -2.47 -6.49 -30.69
N ALA A 365 -2.99 -7.46 -29.93
CA ALA A 365 -2.25 -8.67 -29.59
C ALA A 365 -1.93 -9.51 -30.85
N GLU A 366 -0.71 -10.04 -30.94
CA GLU A 366 -0.44 -11.23 -31.76
C GLU A 366 -1.08 -12.45 -31.08
N GLU A 367 -1.59 -13.41 -31.87
CA GLU A 367 -2.30 -14.59 -31.35
C GLU A 367 -1.49 -15.30 -30.24
N GLY A 368 -2.02 -15.29 -29.00
CA GLY A 368 -1.53 -16.12 -27.89
C GLY A 368 -0.76 -15.42 -26.76
N THR A 369 -0.53 -14.11 -26.79
CA THR A 369 0.13 -13.39 -25.67
C THR A 369 -0.87 -12.57 -24.83
N ALA A 370 -0.90 -12.80 -23.52
CA ALA A 370 -1.70 -12.00 -22.60
C ALA A 370 -1.12 -10.59 -22.52
N ARG A 371 -1.93 -9.58 -22.87
CA ARG A 371 -1.53 -8.17 -22.83
C ARG A 371 -2.13 -7.51 -21.59
N LEU A 372 -1.37 -7.51 -20.52
CA LEU A 372 -1.80 -6.97 -19.23
C LEU A 372 -1.38 -5.50 -19.09
N PHE A 373 -2.27 -4.70 -18.54
CA PHE A 373 -2.00 -3.35 -18.09
C PHE A 373 -2.35 -3.23 -16.61
N SER A 374 -1.52 -2.50 -15.88
CA SER A 374 -1.67 -2.20 -14.46
C SER A 374 -1.41 -0.71 -14.26
N HIS A 375 -2.27 -0.04 -13.48
CA HIS A 375 -2.04 1.33 -13.02
C HIS A 375 -2.52 1.38 -11.58
N THR A 376 -1.63 1.62 -10.63
CA THR A 376 -1.99 1.68 -9.20
C THR A 376 -1.29 2.85 -8.53
N HIS A 377 -2.05 3.62 -7.78
CA HIS A 377 -1.53 4.64 -6.87
C HIS A 377 -1.68 4.16 -5.43
N GLY A 378 -0.61 4.28 -4.65
CA GLY A 378 -0.54 3.84 -3.26
C GLY A 378 -0.12 4.98 -2.32
N VAL A 379 -0.74 5.01 -1.14
CA VAL A 379 -0.45 5.93 -0.04
C VAL A 379 0.17 5.12 1.09
N VAL A 380 1.35 5.53 1.55
CA VAL A 380 2.14 4.86 2.57
C VAL A 380 1.90 5.48 3.93
N PHE A 381 1.65 4.63 4.91
CA PHE A 381 1.42 4.97 6.30
C PHE A 381 2.34 4.16 7.21
N ARG A 382 2.72 4.77 8.34
CA ARG A 382 3.43 4.11 9.44
C ARG A 382 2.53 3.86 10.62
N ASN A 383 2.98 2.91 11.44
CA ASN A 383 2.40 2.62 12.76
C ASN A 383 0.94 2.18 12.70
N VAL A 384 0.52 1.59 11.58
CA VAL A 384 -0.78 0.97 11.43
C VAL A 384 -0.65 -0.52 11.73
N ALA A 385 -1.69 -1.13 12.32
CA ALA A 385 -1.73 -2.57 12.53
C ALA A 385 -2.35 -3.25 11.31
N TYR A 386 -1.73 -4.33 10.81
CA TYR A 386 -2.39 -5.22 9.86
C TYR A 386 -3.31 -6.23 10.57
N ASP A 387 -4.57 -6.26 10.17
CA ASP A 387 -5.58 -7.19 10.70
C ASP A 387 -6.51 -7.69 9.60
N PRO A 388 -6.23 -8.84 8.98
CA PRO A 388 -7.00 -9.31 7.83
C PRO A 388 -8.49 -9.57 8.15
N ALA A 389 -8.83 -9.78 9.43
CA ALA A 389 -10.20 -9.97 9.89
C ALA A 389 -11.04 -8.67 9.94
N ALA A 390 -10.39 -7.50 9.89
CA ALA A 390 -11.10 -6.22 9.89
C ALA A 390 -11.90 -6.02 8.59
N LEU A 391 -13.02 -5.31 8.70
CA LEU A 391 -13.79 -4.87 7.54
C LEU A 391 -12.96 -3.87 6.74
N PHE A 392 -12.76 -4.17 5.45
CA PHE A 392 -11.86 -3.44 4.56
C PHE A 392 -12.14 -1.93 4.56
N GLU A 393 -13.37 -1.52 4.24
CA GLU A 393 -13.75 -0.11 4.14
C GLU A 393 -13.58 0.65 5.46
N GLY A 394 -13.96 0.00 6.57
CA GLY A 394 -13.81 0.57 7.91
C GLY A 394 -12.35 0.80 8.27
N GLN A 395 -11.49 -0.14 7.89
CA GLN A 395 -10.07 -0.03 8.14
C GLN A 395 -9.40 1.03 7.25
N VAL A 396 -9.68 1.08 5.94
CA VAL A 396 -9.10 2.11 5.06
C VAL A 396 -9.45 3.51 5.57
N LYS A 397 -10.70 3.76 5.98
CA LYS A 397 -11.10 5.03 6.62
C LYS A 397 -10.32 5.31 7.90
N LYS A 398 -10.13 4.31 8.75
CA LYS A 398 -9.34 4.45 9.99
C LYS A 398 -7.88 4.80 9.71
N ILE A 399 -7.28 4.16 8.70
CA ILE A 399 -5.89 4.41 8.28
C ILE A 399 -5.74 5.85 7.80
N LEU A 400 -6.62 6.31 6.92
CA LEU A 400 -6.58 7.70 6.41
C LEU A 400 -6.74 8.73 7.52
N ALA A 401 -7.54 8.45 8.55
CA ALA A 401 -7.81 9.37 9.65
C ALA A 401 -6.77 9.36 10.78
N GLN A 402 -6.08 8.23 11.00
CA GLN A 402 -5.25 8.01 12.21
C GLN A 402 -3.83 7.55 11.92
N GLY A 403 -3.55 7.08 10.70
CA GLY A 403 -2.22 6.64 10.30
C GLY A 403 -1.25 7.81 10.20
N GLU A 404 0.02 7.55 10.48
CA GLU A 404 1.09 8.51 10.20
C GLU A 404 1.34 8.49 8.69
N PHE A 405 0.86 9.51 7.97
CA PHE A 405 1.10 9.67 6.53
C PHE A 405 2.60 9.82 6.26
N VAL A 406 3.11 9.11 5.26
CA VAL A 406 4.54 9.10 4.90
C VAL A 406 4.78 9.52 3.45
N ASP A 407 4.02 8.96 2.51
CA ASP A 407 4.27 9.15 1.08
C ASP A 407 3.04 8.77 0.23
N MET A 408 3.04 9.16 -1.04
CA MET A 408 2.08 8.70 -2.05
C MET A 408 2.78 8.61 -3.41
N ARG A 409 2.57 7.49 -4.11
CA ARG A 409 3.29 7.17 -5.36
C ARG A 409 2.42 6.41 -6.35
N HIS A 410 2.71 6.59 -7.64
CA HIS A 410 2.36 5.64 -8.69
C HIS A 410 3.31 4.46 -8.60
N LEU A 411 2.78 3.26 -8.36
CA LEU A 411 3.54 2.04 -8.13
C LEU A 411 4.05 1.43 -9.44
N LEU A 412 5.31 1.03 -9.46
CA LEU A 412 5.85 0.14 -10.48
C LEU A 412 5.51 -1.32 -10.19
N ASP A 413 5.48 -2.14 -11.24
CA ASP A 413 5.16 -3.57 -11.22
C ASP A 413 6.06 -4.42 -10.30
N GLU A 414 7.27 -3.92 -10.01
CA GLU A 414 8.23 -4.55 -9.09
C GLU A 414 8.02 -4.16 -7.63
N THR A 415 7.01 -3.33 -7.31
CA THR A 415 6.59 -3.10 -5.92
C THR A 415 6.20 -4.42 -5.27
N ARG A 416 6.84 -4.75 -4.15
CA ARG A 416 6.70 -6.02 -3.45
C ARG A 416 5.75 -5.90 -2.28
N ILE A 417 4.74 -6.76 -2.30
CA ILE A 417 3.72 -6.89 -1.26
C ILE A 417 3.99 -8.14 -0.45
N ARG A 418 4.03 -7.98 0.87
CA ARG A 418 4.14 -9.10 1.80
C ARG A 418 2.78 -9.69 2.13
N LYS A 419 1.84 -8.83 2.52
CA LYS A 419 0.45 -9.17 2.86
C LYS A 419 -0.48 -8.13 2.28
N ALA A 420 -1.69 -8.52 1.90
CA ALA A 420 -2.72 -7.57 1.53
C ALA A 420 -4.12 -8.11 1.76
N LYS A 421 -5.07 -7.21 2.00
CA LYS A 421 -6.49 -7.41 1.72
C LYS A 421 -6.79 -6.55 0.49
N ILE A 422 -7.33 -7.17 -0.56
CA ILE A 422 -7.50 -6.54 -1.87
C ILE A 422 -8.98 -6.57 -2.22
N GLY A 423 -9.62 -5.41 -2.33
CA GLY A 423 -10.97 -5.30 -2.87
C GLY A 423 -10.94 -5.45 -4.39
N ILE A 424 -11.77 -6.34 -4.94
CA ILE A 424 -11.78 -6.67 -6.37
C ILE A 424 -13.16 -6.33 -6.94
N ALA A 425 -13.20 -5.48 -7.96
CA ALA A 425 -14.42 -5.08 -8.65
C ALA A 425 -14.32 -5.34 -10.17
N PRO A 426 -14.97 -6.40 -10.68
CA PRO A 426 -15.15 -6.61 -12.11
C PRO A 426 -15.96 -5.47 -12.73
N VAL A 427 -15.36 -4.78 -13.71
CA VAL A 427 -15.97 -3.61 -14.33
C VAL A 427 -16.90 -4.08 -15.45
N ALA A 428 -18.20 -3.88 -15.25
CA ALA A 428 -19.23 -4.25 -16.21
C ALA A 428 -19.40 -3.20 -17.32
N ARG A 429 -19.09 -1.93 -17.04
CA ARG A 429 -19.28 -0.79 -17.94
C ARG A 429 -18.16 0.23 -17.79
N LEU A 430 -17.76 0.82 -18.92
CA LEU A 430 -16.94 2.02 -19.00
C LEU A 430 -17.88 3.20 -19.30
N ILE A 431 -17.80 4.26 -18.50
CA ILE A 431 -18.69 5.42 -18.57
C ILE A 431 -17.88 6.66 -18.91
N THR A 432 -18.17 7.27 -20.06
CA THR A 432 -17.69 8.61 -20.41
C THR A 432 -18.75 9.66 -20.02
N GLU A 433 -18.35 10.94 -19.97
CA GLU A 433 -19.32 12.06 -19.92
C GLU A 433 -20.23 12.12 -21.15
#